data_AF-A0A952RCF2-F1
#
_entry.id   AF-A0A952RCF2-F1
#
_cell.length_a   1.000
_cell.length_b   1.000
_cell.length_c   1.000
_cell.angle_alpha   90.00
_cell.angle_beta   90.00
_cell.angle_gamma   90.00
#
_symmetry.space_group_name_H-M   'P 1'
#
loop_
_entity.id
_entity.type
_entity.pdbx_description
1 polymer ?
#
loop_
_entity_poly.entity_id
_entity_poly.type
_entity_poly.pdbx_seq_one_letter_code
_entity_poly.pdbx_strand_id
1 'polypeptide(L)'
;MHAVYLTSVFVHILCATAWVGGMAFLVLVVVPWLRAGNQEIAGRLLRETGERFRTVGWVCFVLLLITGTFNLWVRGVRFSSFVDPAWLGSSYGKSVLLKLSLFVVVLIVSAVHDFVVGPRATRAIQADPRSPEAEQLRKRASMMGRLNALLALALVAVAVTLVRGAPW
;
A
#
# COMPACT_ATOMS: atom_id res chain seq x y z
N MET A 1 -22.24 -19.33 -6.69
CA MET A 1 -20.86 -18.82 -6.89
C MET A 1 -20.79 -17.37 -7.36
N HIS A 2 -21.66 -16.90 -8.25
CA HIS A 2 -21.61 -15.52 -8.78
C HIS A 2 -21.70 -14.43 -7.69
N ALA A 3 -22.65 -14.52 -6.76
CA ALA A 3 -22.78 -13.54 -5.67
C ALA A 3 -21.54 -13.48 -4.75
N VAL A 4 -20.91 -14.62 -4.47
CA VAL A 4 -19.68 -14.71 -3.67
C VAL A 4 -18.51 -14.04 -4.40
N TYR A 5 -18.40 -14.26 -5.71
CA TYR A 5 -17.41 -13.59 -6.55
C TYR A 5 -17.58 -12.06 -6.54
N LEU A 6 -18.80 -11.56 -6.76
CA LEU A 6 -19.08 -10.12 -6.73
C LEU A 6 -18.78 -9.50 -5.36
N THR A 7 -19.14 -10.21 -4.28
CA THR A 7 -18.85 -9.76 -2.90
C THR A 7 -17.33 -9.67 -2.66
N SER A 8 -16.56 -10.68 -3.10
CA SER A 8 -15.10 -10.65 -3.00
C SER A 8 -14.49 -9.49 -3.79
N VAL A 9 -14.94 -9.25 -5.02
CA VAL A 9 -14.48 -8.12 -5.84
C VAL A 9 -14.84 -6.78 -5.18
N PHE A 10 -16.05 -6.65 -4.64
CA PHE A 10 -16.49 -5.46 -3.91
C PHE A 10 -15.60 -5.17 -2.70
N VAL A 11 -15.35 -6.17 -1.84
CA VAL A 11 -14.48 -6.03 -0.68
C VAL A 11 -13.04 -5.70 -1.10
N HIS A 12 -12.54 -6.33 -2.17
CA HIS A 12 -11.20 -6.05 -2.71
C HIS A 12 -11.06 -4.59 -3.13
N ILE A 13 -12.03 -4.07 -3.89
CA ILE A 13 -12.04 -2.67 -4.35
C ILE A 13 -12.19 -1.71 -3.17
N LEU A 14 -13.05 -2.03 -2.19
CA LEU A 14 -13.23 -1.20 -1.00
C LEU A 14 -11.93 -1.09 -0.19
N CYS A 15 -11.22 -2.20 0.02
CA CYS A 15 -9.93 -2.20 0.71
C CYS A 15 -8.87 -1.43 -0.08
N ALA A 16 -8.81 -1.62 -1.41
CA ALA A 16 -7.87 -0.90 -2.26
C ALA A 16 -8.14 0.62 -2.20
N THR A 17 -9.39 1.05 -2.37
CA THR A 17 -9.76 2.47 -2.37
C THR A 17 -9.56 3.11 -1.00
N ALA A 18 -9.92 2.43 0.09
CA ALA A 18 -9.71 2.93 1.45
C ALA A 18 -8.21 3.14 1.76
N TRP A 19 -7.37 2.17 1.40
CA TRP A 19 -5.93 2.25 1.66
C TRP A 19 -5.24 3.30 0.78
N VAL A 20 -5.47 3.26 -0.55
CA VAL A 20 -4.87 4.22 -1.50
C VAL A 20 -5.37 5.63 -1.22
N GLY A 21 -6.67 5.81 -1.02
CA GLY A 21 -7.29 7.10 -0.73
C GLY A 21 -6.82 7.68 0.61
N GLY A 22 -6.75 6.86 1.65
CA GLY A 22 -6.24 7.29 2.95
C GLY A 22 -4.77 7.71 2.90
N MET A 23 -3.93 6.98 2.17
CA MET A 23 -2.52 7.35 1.99
C MET A 23 -2.37 8.63 1.16
N ALA A 24 -3.16 8.80 0.09
CA ALA A 24 -3.19 10.03 -0.69
C ALA A 24 -3.62 11.23 0.17
N PHE A 25 -4.66 11.09 0.99
CA PHE A 25 -5.11 12.12 1.90
C PHE A 25 -4.03 12.50 2.92
N LEU A 26 -3.35 11.52 3.52
CA LEU A 26 -2.25 11.78 4.45
C LEU A 26 -1.10 12.55 3.79
N VAL A 27 -0.66 12.11 2.60
CA VAL A 27 0.50 12.67 1.91
C VAL A 27 0.22 14.06 1.31
N LEU A 28 -0.97 14.27 0.76
CA LEU A 28 -1.31 15.49 0.02
C LEU A 28 -1.97 16.57 0.88
N VAL A 29 -2.66 16.19 1.96
CA VAL A 29 -3.43 17.13 2.79
C VAL A 29 -2.85 17.24 4.20
N VAL A 30 -2.79 16.12 4.93
CA VAL A 30 -2.46 16.14 6.36
C VAL A 30 -1.00 16.52 6.59
N VAL A 31 -0.05 15.87 5.92
CA VAL A 31 1.39 16.12 6.12
C VAL A 31 1.78 17.56 5.74
N PRO A 32 1.34 18.14 4.61
CA PRO A 32 1.61 19.54 4.28
C PRO A 32 1.02 20.52 5.30
N TRP A 33 -0.24 20.31 5.72
CA TRP A 33 -0.89 21.16 6.72
C TRP A 33 -0.14 21.15 8.05
N LEU A 34 0.28 19.98 8.51
CA LEU A 34 1.04 19.83 9.75
C LEU A 34 2.43 20.46 9.73
N ARG A 35 3.05 20.58 8.55
CA ARG A 35 4.35 21.26 8.41
C ARG A 35 4.26 22.78 8.61
N ALA A 36 3.10 23.38 8.30
CA ALA A 36 2.87 24.81 8.44
C ALA A 36 2.47 25.23 9.87
N GLY A 37 2.07 24.28 10.71
CA GLY A 37 1.58 24.53 12.07
C GLY A 37 2.58 24.26 13.19
N ASN A 38 2.07 24.24 14.42
CA ASN A 38 2.83 23.91 15.62
C ASN A 38 3.35 22.46 15.57
N GLN A 39 4.67 22.29 15.64
CA GLN A 39 5.37 21.01 15.49
C GLN A 39 5.01 19.99 16.59
N GLU A 40 4.65 20.46 17.79
CA GLU A 40 4.32 19.59 18.91
C GLU A 40 2.94 18.92 18.72
N ILE A 41 1.95 19.72 18.34
CA ILE A 41 0.60 19.23 17.96
C ILE A 41 0.72 18.31 16.74
N ALA A 42 1.55 18.66 15.77
CA ALA A 42 1.79 17.84 14.59
C ALA A 42 2.37 16.46 14.90
N GLY A 43 3.37 16.38 15.79
CA GLY A 43 3.97 15.12 16.21
C GLY A 43 2.98 14.20 16.93
N ARG A 44 2.13 14.77 17.81
CA ARG A 44 1.09 14.01 18.51
C ARG A 44 0.01 13.49 17.54
N LEU A 45 -0.50 14.36 16.67
CA LEU A 45 -1.52 14.00 15.70
C LEU A 45 -1.01 12.90 14.76
N LEU A 46 0.19 13.05 14.19
CA LEU A 46 0.80 12.05 13.30
C LEU A 46 0.94 10.69 13.96
N ARG A 47 1.33 10.64 15.23
CA ARG A 47 1.45 9.38 15.97
C ARG A 47 0.09 8.70 16.11
N GLU A 48 -0.88 9.41 16.68
CA GLU A 48 -2.20 8.84 16.97
C GLU A 48 -2.96 8.46 15.69
N THR A 49 -2.93 9.32 14.66
CA THR A 49 -3.55 9.01 13.37
C THR A 49 -2.78 7.94 12.60
N GLY A 50 -1.46 7.96 12.67
CA GLY A 50 -0.59 7.01 11.97
C GLY A 50 -0.74 5.59 12.52
N GLU A 51 -0.83 5.43 13.84
CA GLU A 51 -1.07 4.13 14.47
C GLU A 51 -2.44 3.55 14.10
N ARG A 52 -3.49 4.38 14.10
CA ARG A 52 -4.83 3.95 13.68
C ARG A 52 -4.87 3.59 12.19
N PHE A 53 -4.27 4.43 11.35
CA PHE A 53 -4.21 4.18 9.91
C PHE A 53 -3.39 2.93 9.59
N ARG A 54 -2.30 2.67 10.32
CA ARG A 54 -1.53 1.42 10.22
C ARG A 54 -2.42 0.20 10.45
N THR A 55 -3.20 0.18 11.53
CA THR A 55 -4.13 -0.93 11.81
C THR A 55 -5.10 -1.15 10.66
N VAL A 56 -5.73 -0.07 10.16
CA VAL A 56 -6.65 -0.15 9.01
C VAL A 56 -5.94 -0.66 7.76
N GLY A 57 -4.74 -0.14 7.46
CA GLY A 57 -3.95 -0.54 6.30
C GLY A 57 -3.58 -2.01 6.32
N TRP A 58 -3.17 -2.55 7.46
CA TRP A 58 -2.85 -3.98 7.59
C TRP A 58 -4.09 -4.88 7.49
N VAL A 59 -5.23 -4.46 8.02
CA VAL A 59 -6.52 -5.15 7.80
C VAL A 59 -6.85 -5.16 6.29
N CYS A 60 -6.72 -4.02 5.61
CA CYS A 60 -6.91 -3.93 4.17
C CYS A 60 -5.94 -4.86 3.41
N PHE A 61 -4.66 -4.93 3.78
CA PHE A 61 -3.70 -5.82 3.13
C PHE A 61 -4.06 -7.30 3.26
N VAL A 62 -4.46 -7.74 4.46
CA VAL A 62 -4.91 -9.12 4.68
C VAL A 62 -6.14 -9.42 3.82
N LEU A 63 -7.13 -8.53 3.81
CA LEU A 63 -8.33 -8.69 3.00
C LEU A 63 -8.02 -8.67 1.49
N LEU A 64 -7.11 -7.81 1.04
CA LEU A 64 -6.65 -7.76 -0.36
C LEU A 64 -5.96 -9.06 -0.78
N LEU A 65 -5.15 -9.65 0.10
CA LEU A 65 -4.49 -10.93 -0.16
C LEU A 65 -5.51 -12.08 -0.28
N ILE A 66 -6.47 -12.15 0.65
CA ILE A 66 -7.51 -13.19 0.64
C ILE A 66 -8.41 -13.05 -0.58
N THR A 67 -9.00 -11.86 -0.78
CA THR A 67 -9.91 -11.59 -1.90
C THR A 67 -9.19 -11.64 -3.25
N GLY A 68 -7.94 -11.17 -3.34
CA GLY A 68 -7.13 -11.22 -4.55
C GLY A 68 -6.84 -12.66 -4.98
N THR A 69 -6.42 -13.51 -4.03
CA THR A 69 -6.20 -14.94 -4.27
C THR A 69 -7.49 -15.62 -4.73
N PHE A 70 -8.61 -15.36 -4.05
CA PHE A 70 -9.91 -15.91 -4.44
C PHE A 70 -10.34 -15.44 -5.84
N ASN A 71 -10.18 -14.16 -6.15
CA ASN A 71 -10.54 -13.58 -7.45
C ASN A 71 -9.71 -14.19 -8.59
N LEU A 72 -8.41 -14.42 -8.38
CA LEU A 72 -7.55 -15.12 -9.35
C LEU A 72 -7.97 -16.59 -9.52
N TRP A 73 -8.31 -17.26 -8.42
CA TRP A 73 -8.77 -18.64 -8.45
C TRP A 73 -10.10 -18.81 -9.22
N VAL A 74 -11.07 -17.91 -9.03
CA VAL A 74 -12.32 -17.92 -9.80
C VAL A 74 -12.05 -17.66 -11.29
N ARG A 75 -11.01 -16.90 -11.63
CA ARG A 75 -10.55 -16.64 -13.02
C ARG A 75 -9.68 -17.76 -13.61
N GLY A 76 -9.60 -18.91 -12.95
CA GLY A 76 -8.89 -20.09 -13.46
C GLY A 76 -7.38 -20.09 -13.24
N VAL A 77 -6.82 -19.12 -12.52
CA VAL A 77 -5.40 -19.15 -12.13
C VAL A 77 -5.20 -20.25 -11.09
N ARG A 78 -4.19 -21.09 -11.30
CA ARG A 78 -3.84 -22.22 -10.43
C ARG A 78 -2.37 -22.17 -10.08
N PHE A 79 -1.95 -22.94 -9.08
CA PHE A 79 -0.53 -23.07 -8.76
C PHE A 79 0.30 -23.60 -9.94
N SER A 80 -0.28 -24.50 -10.75
CA SER A 80 0.36 -24.99 -11.98
C SER A 80 0.58 -23.90 -13.04
N SER A 81 -0.21 -22.82 -13.04
CA SER A 81 -0.03 -21.70 -13.97
C SER A 81 1.32 -20.99 -13.78
N PHE A 82 1.86 -20.99 -12.55
CA PHE A 82 3.14 -20.32 -12.24
C PHE A 82 4.37 -21.09 -12.69
N VAL A 83 4.22 -22.32 -13.17
CA VAL A 83 5.31 -23.13 -13.73
C VAL A 83 5.12 -23.43 -15.22
N ASP A 84 3.98 -23.04 -15.79
CA ASP A 84 3.67 -23.22 -17.21
C ASP A 84 4.29 -22.07 -18.04
N PRO A 85 5.31 -22.34 -18.89
CA PRO A 85 5.95 -21.31 -19.70
C PRO A 85 5.00 -20.60 -20.66
N ALA A 86 3.98 -21.29 -21.18
CA ALA A 86 3.00 -20.69 -22.10
C ALA A 86 2.14 -19.65 -21.38
N TRP A 87 1.66 -19.98 -20.18
CA TRP A 87 0.91 -19.04 -19.36
C TRP A 87 1.78 -17.86 -18.91
N LEU A 88 3.02 -18.11 -18.47
CA LEU A 88 3.97 -17.06 -18.06
C LEU A 88 4.34 -16.12 -19.23
N GLY A 89 4.38 -16.64 -20.46
CA GLY A 89 4.61 -15.85 -21.67
C GLY A 89 3.42 -14.99 -22.10
N SER A 90 2.21 -15.33 -21.67
CA SER A 90 0.99 -14.61 -22.04
C SER A 90 0.91 -13.21 -21.39
N SER A 91 0.26 -12.26 -22.06
CA SER A 91 0.04 -10.90 -21.53
C SER A 91 -0.72 -10.91 -20.19
N TYR A 92 -1.65 -11.86 -20.02
CA TYR A 92 -2.37 -12.06 -18.76
C TYR A 92 -1.45 -12.54 -17.65
N GLY A 93 -0.66 -13.60 -17.89
CA GLY A 93 0.30 -14.14 -16.92
C GLY A 93 1.32 -13.10 -16.47
N LYS A 94 1.91 -12.37 -17.43
CA LYS A 94 2.82 -11.24 -17.15
C LYS A 94 2.18 -10.18 -16.25
N SER A 95 0.93 -9.80 -16.54
CA SER A 95 0.21 -8.80 -15.75
C SER A 95 -0.10 -9.29 -14.33
N VAL A 96 -0.42 -10.59 -14.15
CA VAL A 96 -0.65 -11.18 -12.83
C VAL A 96 0.65 -11.18 -12.03
N LEU A 97 1.75 -11.65 -12.63
CA LEU A 97 3.07 -11.67 -11.98
C LEU A 97 3.51 -10.27 -11.57
N LEU A 98 3.38 -9.29 -12.47
CA LEU A 98 3.72 -7.90 -12.16
C LEU A 98 2.89 -7.37 -10.99
N LYS A 99 1.58 -7.64 -10.95
CA LYS A 99 0.72 -7.22 -9.84
C LYS A 99 1.13 -7.86 -8.52
N LEU A 100 1.41 -9.17 -8.52
CA LEU A 100 1.81 -9.89 -7.30
C LEU A 100 3.18 -9.42 -6.79
N SER A 101 4.16 -9.25 -7.69
CA SER A 101 5.47 -8.72 -7.35
C SER A 101 5.38 -7.32 -6.78
N LEU A 102 4.61 -6.42 -7.40
CA LEU A 102 4.37 -5.07 -6.89
C LEU A 102 3.67 -5.10 -5.52
N PHE A 103 2.70 -5.98 -5.32
CA PHE A 103 2.02 -6.13 -4.04
C PHE A 103 2.99 -6.55 -2.92
N VAL A 104 3.89 -7.50 -3.20
CA VAL A 104 4.94 -7.92 -2.25
C VAL A 104 5.88 -6.76 -1.92
N VAL A 105 6.33 -6.00 -2.93
CA VAL A 105 7.17 -4.82 -2.72
C VAL A 105 6.47 -3.78 -1.85
N VAL A 106 5.20 -3.50 -2.12
CA VAL A 106 4.36 -2.59 -1.31
C VAL A 106 4.28 -3.07 0.14
N LEU A 107 4.05 -4.36 0.37
CA LEU A 107 3.98 -4.93 1.73
C LEU A 107 5.30 -4.75 2.48
N ILE A 108 6.44 -5.03 1.83
CA ILE A 108 7.76 -4.87 2.43
C ILE A 108 8.02 -3.41 2.78
N VAL A 109 7.81 -2.49 1.82
CA VAL A 109 8.02 -1.05 2.03
C VAL A 109 7.11 -0.53 3.13
N SER A 110 5.84 -0.95 3.15
CA SER A 110 4.87 -0.58 4.19
C SER A 110 5.29 -1.11 5.56
N ALA A 111 5.74 -2.37 5.67
CA ALA A 111 6.20 -2.94 6.93
C ALA A 111 7.44 -2.21 7.48
N VAL A 112 8.44 -1.94 6.63
CA VAL A 112 9.63 -1.20 7.02
C VAL A 112 9.25 0.22 7.45
N HIS A 113 8.35 0.88 6.72
CA HIS A 113 7.85 2.20 7.08
C HIS A 113 7.14 2.19 8.44
N ASP A 114 6.19 1.28 8.63
CA ASP A 114 5.25 1.30 9.76
C ASP A 114 5.82 0.75 11.07
N PHE A 115 6.80 -0.15 10.99
CA PHE A 115 7.38 -0.82 12.17
C PHE A 115 8.82 -0.42 12.46
N VAL A 116 9.56 0.14 11.49
CA VAL A 116 10.96 0.52 11.69
C VAL A 116 11.14 2.04 11.59
N VAL A 117 10.80 2.63 10.45
CA VAL A 117 11.15 4.03 10.17
C VAL A 117 10.23 5.01 10.89
N GLY A 118 8.92 4.77 10.87
CA GLY A 118 7.92 5.59 11.55
C GLY A 118 8.13 5.67 13.07
N PRO A 119 8.28 4.53 13.78
CA PRO A 119 8.58 4.53 15.21
C PRO A 119 9.90 5.19 15.54
N ARG A 120 10.96 4.98 14.74
CA ARG A 120 12.26 5.65 14.93
C ARG A 120 12.16 7.17 14.77
N ALA A 121 11.46 7.64 13.73
CA ALA A 121 11.23 9.06 13.52
C ALA A 121 10.44 9.68 14.67
N THR A 122 9.41 8.99 15.17
CA THR A 122 8.60 9.46 16.31
C THR A 122 9.43 9.60 17.58
N ARG A 123 10.27 8.61 17.90
CA ARG A 123 11.16 8.65 19.08
C ARG A 123 12.18 9.78 18.98
N ALA A 124 12.81 9.97 17.82
CA ALA A 124 13.79 11.05 17.62
C ALA A 124 13.15 12.44 17.78
N ILE A 125 11.94 12.62 17.22
CA ILE A 125 11.18 13.87 17.37
C ILE A 125 10.78 14.12 18.83
N GLN A 126 10.42 13.08 19.59
CA GLN A 126 10.09 13.22 21.02
C GLN A 126 11.30 13.55 21.89
N ALA A 127 12.48 13.02 21.56
CA ALA A 127 13.71 13.27 22.31
C ALA A 127 14.22 14.70 22.09
N ASP A 128 14.36 15.12 20.83
CA ASP A 128 14.70 16.49 20.46
C ASP A 128 14.13 16.83 19.08
N PRO A 129 13.02 17.59 19.01
CA PRO A 129 12.38 17.98 17.75
C PRO A 129 13.29 18.75 16.79
N ARG A 130 14.35 19.41 17.29
CA ARG A 130 15.25 20.27 16.50
C ARG A 130 16.57 19.57 16.16
N SER A 131 16.76 18.33 16.59
CA SER A 131 17.97 17.58 16.27
C SER A 131 18.09 17.28 14.76
N PRO A 132 19.31 17.29 14.19
CA PRO A 132 19.54 16.90 12.80
C PRO A 132 19.06 15.47 12.48
N GLU A 133 19.14 14.58 13.48
CA GLU A 133 18.65 13.20 13.37
C GLU A 133 17.13 13.14 13.21
N ALA A 134 16.37 13.89 14.03
CA ALA A 134 14.92 13.96 13.92
C ALA A 134 14.49 14.51 12.56
N GLU A 135 15.18 15.52 12.03
CA GLU A 135 14.88 16.07 10.71
C GLU A 135 15.16 15.04 9.58
N GLN A 136 16.28 14.33 9.65
CA GLN A 136 16.65 13.32 8.66
C GLN A 136 15.66 12.14 8.66
N LEU A 137 15.29 11.64 9.84
CA LEU A 137 14.31 10.55 9.97
C LEU A 137 12.92 10.97 9.51
N ARG A 138 12.50 12.22 9.78
CA ARG A 138 11.23 12.78 9.28
C ARG A 138 11.21 12.85 7.74
N LYS A 139 12.32 13.29 7.12
CA LYS A 139 12.46 13.30 5.65
C LYS A 139 12.39 11.88 5.08
N ARG A 140 13.09 10.92 5.68
CA ARG A 140 13.06 9.50 5.27
C ARG A 140 11.67 8.89 5.38
N ALA A 141 10.97 9.08 6.51
CA ALA A 141 9.60 8.62 6.70
C ALA A 141 8.66 9.22 5.64
N SER A 142 8.74 10.54 5.41
CA SER A 142 7.93 11.21 4.38
C SER A 142 8.24 10.70 2.97
N MET A 143 9.49 10.43 2.64
CA MET A 143 9.89 9.92 1.33
C MET A 143 9.38 8.49 1.11
N MET A 144 9.49 7.63 2.12
CA MET A 144 8.94 6.28 2.07
C MET A 144 7.42 6.28 1.93
N GLY A 145 6.70 7.17 2.62
CA GLY A 145 5.26 7.32 2.45
C GLY A 145 4.88 7.73 1.01
N ARG A 146 5.65 8.64 0.39
CA ARG A 146 5.46 9.02 -1.03
C ARG A 146 5.77 7.89 -1.99
N LEU A 147 6.86 7.15 -1.76
CA LEU A 147 7.21 5.97 -2.54
C LEU A 147 6.07 4.94 -2.47
N ASN A 148 5.53 4.70 -1.28
CA ASN A 148 4.44 3.75 -1.09
C ASN A 148 3.17 4.21 -1.82
N ALA A 149 2.85 5.51 -1.80
CA ALA A 149 1.75 6.08 -2.57
C ALA A 149 1.95 5.90 -4.09
N LEU A 150 3.15 6.13 -4.61
CA LEU A 150 3.47 5.90 -6.02
C LEU A 150 3.36 4.42 -6.40
N LEU A 151 3.88 3.52 -5.56
CA LEU A 151 3.75 2.08 -5.76
C LEU A 151 2.28 1.64 -5.74
N ALA A 152 1.46 2.25 -4.87
CA ALA A 152 0.03 2.01 -4.82
C ALA A 152 -0.68 2.43 -6.12
N LEU A 153 -0.33 3.59 -6.68
CA LEU A 153 -0.85 4.03 -7.98
C LEU A 153 -0.40 3.09 -9.11
N ALA A 154 0.85 2.64 -9.11
CA ALA A 154 1.35 1.65 -10.06
C ALA A 154 0.58 0.32 -9.94
N LEU A 155 0.31 -0.13 -8.71
CA LEU A 155 -0.49 -1.33 -8.44
C LEU A 155 -1.90 -1.22 -9.03
N VAL A 156 -2.54 -0.06 -8.90
CA VAL A 156 -3.86 0.22 -9.49
C VAL A 156 -3.78 0.25 -11.01
N ALA A 157 -2.76 0.88 -11.60
CA ALA A 157 -2.56 0.90 -13.05
C ALA A 157 -2.39 -0.52 -13.63
N VAL A 158 -1.59 -1.38 -13.01
CA VAL A 158 -1.43 -2.79 -13.40
C VAL A 158 -2.73 -3.58 -13.18
N ALA A 159 -3.51 -3.24 -12.15
CA ALA A 159 -4.83 -3.85 -11.97
C ALA A 159 -5.81 -3.51 -13.12
N VAL A 160 -5.70 -2.32 -13.73
CA VAL A 160 -6.49 -1.96 -14.91
C VAL A 160 -6.09 -2.80 -16.12
N THR A 161 -4.79 -3.04 -16.35
CA THR A 161 -4.34 -3.87 -17.48
C THR A 161 -4.80 -5.32 -17.37
N LEU A 162 -4.94 -5.85 -16.14
CA LEU A 162 -5.54 -7.18 -15.92
C LEU A 162 -7.01 -7.28 -16.31
N VAL A 163 -7.75 -6.18 -16.28
CA VAL A 163 -9.19 -6.15 -16.59
C VAL A 163 -9.44 -5.75 -18.04
N ARG A 164 -8.60 -4.87 -18.60
CA ARG A 164 -8.79 -4.27 -19.92
C ARG A 164 -7.86 -4.83 -21.00
N GLY A 165 -6.93 -5.70 -20.62
CA GLY A 165 -5.83 -6.14 -21.49
C GLY A 165 -4.62 -5.23 -21.34
N ALA A 166 -3.45 -5.80 -21.59
CA ALA A 166 -2.19 -5.08 -21.55
C ALA A 166 -1.69 -4.81 -22.98
N PRO A 167 -0.97 -3.70 -23.22
CA PRO A 167 -0.43 -3.36 -24.52
C PRO A 167 0.83 -4.14 -24.92
N TRP A 168 1.20 -5.20 -24.20
CA TRP A 168 2.44 -5.98 -24.37
C TRP A 168 2.21 -7.48 -24.47
#